data_AF-A0A5B2VAN3-F1
#
_entry.id   AF-A0A5B2VAN3-F1
#
_cell.length_a   1.000
_cell.length_b   1.000
_cell.length_c   1.000
_cell.angle_alpha   90.00
_cell.angle_beta   90.00
_cell.angle_gamma   90.00
#
_symmetry.space_group_name_H-M   'P 1'
#
loop_
_entity.id
_entity.type
_entity.pdbx_description
1 polymer ?
#
loop_
_entity_poly.entity_id
_entity_poly.type
_entity_poly.pdbx_seq_one_letter_code
_entity_poly.pdbx_strand_id
1 'polypeptide(L)'
;MSTFSSAFPDSMDDKRAAVLEAIARIEDGGPADLQGLREDLVVITSLIRRNPGIEAATEDLYEAAAAVHATGSDDADGARRLRLLREAAARWTERLGQAQPPDAAPEG
;
A
#
# COMPACT_ATOMS: atom_id res chain seq x y z
N MET A 1 23.23 5.61 23.66
CA MET A 1 22.35 4.57 23.10
C MET A 1 21.46 5.29 22.10
N SER A 2 21.88 5.32 20.84
CA SER A 2 21.31 6.21 19.81
C SER A 2 20.10 5.54 19.16
N THR A 3 18.88 5.96 19.52
CA THR A 3 17.59 5.41 19.07
C THR A 3 17.01 6.10 17.83
N PHE A 4 17.83 6.75 16.99
CA PHE A 4 17.33 7.52 15.83
C PHE A 4 17.49 6.84 14.46
N SER A 5 18.08 5.64 14.36
CA SER A 5 18.33 4.97 13.07
C SER A 5 17.31 3.86 12.69
N SER A 6 16.33 3.53 13.54
CA SER A 6 15.34 2.45 13.30
C SER A 6 13.94 2.95 12.95
N ALA A 7 13.64 4.23 13.19
CA ALA A 7 12.27 4.76 13.15
C ALA A 7 11.63 4.70 11.75
N PHE A 8 12.42 4.86 10.68
CA PHE A 8 11.93 4.78 9.30
C PHE A 8 11.59 3.33 8.88
N PRO A 9 12.51 2.34 8.95
CA PRO A 9 12.19 0.98 8.55
C PRO A 9 11.05 0.37 9.38
N ASP A 10 11.03 0.59 10.70
CA ASP A 10 9.95 0.08 11.55
C ASP A 10 8.58 0.69 11.15
N SER A 11 8.51 2.02 10.98
CA SER A 11 7.27 2.68 10.56
C SER A 11 6.82 2.29 9.14
N MET A 12 7.78 2.04 8.24
CA MET A 12 7.51 1.61 6.87
C MET A 12 6.96 0.18 6.86
N ASP A 13 7.58 -0.75 7.60
CA ASP A 13 7.15 -2.14 7.68
C ASP A 13 5.78 -2.27 8.37
N ASP A 14 5.55 -1.51 9.44
CA ASP A 14 4.25 -1.46 10.13
C ASP A 14 3.14 -0.98 9.19
N LYS A 15 3.38 0.11 8.44
CA LYS A 15 2.39 0.62 7.49
C LYS A 15 2.19 -0.30 6.30
N ARG A 16 3.25 -0.94 5.82
CA ARG A 16 3.15 -1.95 4.78
C ARG A 16 2.31 -3.14 5.24
N ALA A 17 2.50 -3.62 6.46
CA ALA A 17 1.72 -4.70 7.03
C ALA A 17 0.23 -4.32 7.14
N ALA A 18 -0.08 -3.11 7.62
CA ALA A 18 -1.45 -2.60 7.70
C ALA A 18 -2.16 -2.56 6.34
N VAL A 19 -1.47 -2.07 5.30
CA VAL A 19 -2.00 -2.07 3.93
C VAL A 19 -2.29 -3.50 3.45
N LEU A 20 -1.33 -4.42 3.59
CA LEU A 20 -1.50 -5.80 3.14
C LEU A 20 -2.63 -6.53 3.89
N GLU A 21 -2.80 -6.25 5.18
CA GLU A 21 -3.91 -6.77 5.97
C GLU A 21 -5.26 -6.23 5.46
N ALA A 22 -5.35 -4.93 5.18
CA ALA A 22 -6.55 -4.32 4.60
C ALA A 22 -6.89 -4.95 3.23
N ILE A 23 -5.89 -5.20 2.37
CA ILE A 23 -6.09 -5.90 1.09
C ILE A 23 -6.62 -7.32 1.32
N ALA A 24 -6.05 -8.09 2.25
CA ALA A 24 -6.51 -9.44 2.55
C ALA A 24 -7.99 -9.46 2.98
N ARG A 25 -8.42 -8.51 3.83
CA ARG A 25 -9.83 -8.39 4.23
C ARG A 25 -10.75 -8.08 3.05
N ILE A 26 -10.30 -7.25 2.10
CA ILE A 26 -11.03 -6.96 0.85
C ILE A 26 -11.15 -8.22 -0.01
N GLU A 27 -10.08 -9.00 -0.13
CA GLU A 27 -10.10 -10.26 -0.88
C GLU A 27 -11.07 -11.30 -0.32
N ASP A 28 -11.19 -11.35 1.00
CA ASP A 28 -12.11 -12.24 1.72
C ASP A 28 -13.58 -11.78 1.65
N GLY A 29 -13.86 -10.63 1.01
CA GLY A 29 -15.19 -10.03 0.94
C GLY A 29 -15.68 -9.46 2.27
N GLY A 30 -14.74 -9.20 3.20
CA GLY A 30 -15.03 -8.58 4.48
C GLY A 30 -15.31 -7.08 4.38
N PRO A 31 -15.82 -6.46 5.46
CA PRO A 31 -15.91 -5.01 5.54
C PRO A 31 -14.52 -4.40 5.42
N ALA A 32 -14.34 -3.54 4.42
CA ALA A 32 -13.08 -2.88 4.16
C ALA A 32 -13.16 -1.42 4.58
N ASP A 33 -12.16 -0.98 5.35
CA ASP A 33 -11.95 0.44 5.64
C ASP A 33 -11.12 1.06 4.51
N LEU A 34 -11.78 1.48 3.42
CA LEU A 34 -11.11 2.15 2.31
C LEU A 34 -10.50 3.49 2.72
N GLN A 35 -11.09 4.17 3.70
CA GLN A 35 -10.56 5.43 4.20
C GLN A 35 -9.25 5.20 4.94
N GLY A 36 -9.22 4.22 5.86
CA GLY A 36 -7.99 3.80 6.54
C GLY A 36 -6.91 3.33 5.56
N LEU A 37 -7.29 2.55 4.54
CA LEU A 37 -6.36 2.16 3.46
C LEU A 37 -5.77 3.38 2.75
N ARG A 38 -6.58 4.38 2.40
CA ARG A 38 -6.09 5.61 1.76
C ARG A 38 -5.11 6.36 2.66
N GLU A 39 -5.42 6.47 3.95
CA GLU A 39 -4.57 7.14 4.93
C GLU A 39 -3.21 6.44 5.07
N ASP A 40 -3.19 5.12 5.18
CA ASP A 40 -1.94 4.36 5.26
C ASP A 40 -1.08 4.50 3.99
N LEU A 41 -1.70 4.48 2.81
CA LEU A 41 -1.00 4.70 1.54
C LEU A 41 -0.41 6.11 1.43
N VAL A 42 -1.12 7.13 1.92
CA VAL A 42 -0.60 8.51 2.01
C VAL A 42 0.58 8.60 2.98
N VAL A 43 0.49 7.94 4.13
CA VAL A 43 1.62 7.88 5.07
C VAL A 43 2.84 7.24 4.42
N ILE A 44 2.68 6.09 3.74
CA ILE A 44 3.78 5.41 3.07
C ILE A 44 4.46 6.30 2.03
N THR A 45 3.69 6.98 1.18
CA THR A 45 4.27 7.88 0.16
C THR A 45 4.93 9.12 0.77
N SER A 46 4.49 9.57 1.95
CA SER A 46 5.14 10.65 2.71
C SER A 46 6.45 10.25 3.37
N LEU A 47 6.61 8.96 3.69
CA LEU A 47 7.79 8.41 4.34
C LEU A 47 8.95 8.20 3.37
N ILE A 48 8.72 8.16 2.06
CA ILE A 48 9.77 7.83 1.07
C ILE A 48 10.21 9.04 0.27
N ARG A 49 11.41 8.97 -0.33
CA ARG A 49 11.81 9.88 -1.40
C ARG A 49 10.79 9.78 -2.54
N ARG A 50 10.35 10.94 -3.05
CA ARG A 50 9.40 11.02 -4.16
C ARG A 50 9.82 10.09 -5.30
N ASN A 51 8.93 9.17 -5.64
CA ASN A 51 9.15 8.15 -6.64
C ASN A 51 7.85 7.97 -7.45
N PRO A 52 7.77 8.52 -8.68
CA PRO A 52 6.57 8.44 -9.51
C PRO A 52 6.09 7.01 -9.77
N GLY A 53 7.01 6.04 -9.80
CA GLY A 53 6.67 4.63 -9.99
C GLY A 53 5.97 4.02 -8.78
N ILE A 54 6.34 4.44 -7.56
CA ILE A 54 5.66 4.04 -6.32
C ILE A 54 4.36 4.81 -6.15
N GLU A 55 4.33 6.11 -6.47
CA GLU A 55 3.10 6.93 -6.44
C GLU A 55 2.02 6.32 -7.37
N ALA A 56 2.38 5.96 -8.61
CA ALA A 56 1.46 5.31 -9.53
C ALA A 56 0.98 3.93 -9.03
N ALA A 57 1.90 3.08 -8.54
CA ALA A 57 1.51 1.78 -8.00
C ALA A 57 0.64 1.87 -6.74
N THR A 58 0.79 2.95 -5.97
CA THR A 58 -0.03 3.24 -4.78
C THR A 58 -1.46 3.61 -5.19
N GLU A 59 -1.61 4.47 -6.20
CA GLU A 59 -2.93 4.82 -6.73
C GLU A 59 -3.61 3.61 -7.39
N ASP A 60 -2.89 2.86 -8.22
CA ASP A 60 -3.39 1.62 -8.85
C ASP A 60 -3.92 0.61 -7.81
N LEU A 61 -3.20 0.46 -6.69
CA LEU A 61 -3.61 -0.43 -5.60
C LEU A 61 -4.91 0.03 -4.95
N TYR A 62 -5.02 1.33 -4.66
CA TYR A 62 -6.24 1.90 -4.08
C TYR A 62 -7.44 1.77 -5.01
N GLU A 63 -7.27 2.07 -6.31
CA GLU A 63 -8.34 1.95 -7.30
C GLU A 63 -8.82 0.49 -7.44
N ALA A 64 -7.90 -0.47 -7.48
CA ALA A 64 -8.24 -1.89 -7.53
C ALA A 64 -8.99 -2.34 -6.27
N ALA A 65 -8.56 -1.88 -5.09
CA ALA A 65 -9.20 -2.16 -3.81
C ALA A 65 -10.63 -1.59 -3.75
N ALA A 66 -10.80 -0.34 -4.19
CA ALA A 66 -12.11 0.31 -4.26
C ALA A 66 -13.05 -0.40 -5.25
N ALA A 67 -12.53 -0.85 -6.40
CA ALA A 67 -13.32 -1.57 -7.40
C ALA A 67 -13.83 -2.93 -6.89
N VAL A 68 -13.02 -3.65 -6.12
CA VAL A 68 -13.45 -4.90 -5.46
C VAL A 68 -14.50 -4.59 -4.39
N HIS A 69 -14.25 -3.60 -3.53
CA HIS A 69 -15.19 -3.23 -2.46
C HIS A 69 -16.54 -2.72 -2.98
N ALA A 70 -16.56 -2.01 -4.11
CA ALA A 70 -17.78 -1.45 -4.69
C ALA A 70 -18.71 -2.51 -5.31
N THR A 71 -18.26 -3.75 -5.51
CA THR A 71 -19.08 -4.80 -6.12
C THR A 71 -19.64 -5.77 -5.08
N GLY A 72 -20.97 -5.88 -5.04
CA GLY A 72 -21.67 -6.91 -4.26
C GLY A 72 -21.52 -8.30 -4.89
N SER A 73 -21.77 -9.36 -4.11
CA SER A 73 -21.47 -10.78 -4.41
C SER A 73 -21.98 -11.38 -5.73
N ASP A 74 -22.75 -10.68 -6.55
CA ASP A 74 -23.42 -11.23 -7.74
C ASP A 74 -22.72 -10.94 -9.08
N ASP A 75 -21.53 -10.34 -9.07
CA ASP A 75 -20.88 -9.90 -10.31
C ASP A 75 -19.85 -10.91 -10.84
N ALA A 76 -20.06 -11.40 -12.08
CA ALA A 76 -19.18 -12.35 -12.77
C ALA A 76 -17.74 -11.82 -12.96
N ASP A 77 -17.58 -10.50 -12.86
CA ASP A 77 -16.30 -9.80 -12.92
C ASP A 77 -15.51 -9.81 -11.59
N GLY A 78 -16.08 -10.34 -10.50
CA GLY A 78 -15.43 -10.40 -9.18
C GLY A 78 -14.08 -11.13 -9.20
N ALA A 79 -13.99 -12.28 -9.87
CA ALA A 79 -12.73 -13.02 -10.01
C ALA A 79 -11.66 -12.24 -10.78
N ARG A 80 -12.06 -11.45 -11.79
CA ARG A 80 -11.14 -10.60 -12.55
C ARG A 80 -10.64 -9.43 -11.70
N ARG A 81 -11.52 -8.77 -10.94
CA ARG A 81 -11.13 -7.64 -10.07
C ARG A 81 -10.23 -8.09 -8.93
N LEU A 82 -10.52 -9.24 -8.30
CA LEU A 82 -9.64 -9.85 -7.30
C LEU A 82 -8.26 -10.16 -7.86
N ARG A 83 -8.18 -10.68 -9.10
CA ARG A 83 -6.90 -10.89 -9.77
C ARG A 83 -6.13 -9.57 -9.99
N LEU A 84 -6.81 -8.51 -10.44
CA LEU A 84 -6.19 -7.20 -10.63
C LEU A 84 -5.69 -6.60 -9.31
N LEU A 85 -6.45 -6.75 -8.23
CA LEU A 85 -6.07 -6.33 -6.88
C LEU A 85 -4.78 -7.03 -6.44
N ARG A 86 -4.70 -8.35 -6.59
CA ARG A 86 -3.49 -9.14 -6.28
C ARG A 86 -2.28 -8.70 -7.10
N GLU A 87 -2.47 -8.49 -8.40
CA GLU A 87 -1.40 -8.02 -9.28
C GLU A 87 -0.92 -6.60 -8.90
N ALA A 88 -1.84 -5.71 -8.52
CA ALA A 88 -1.51 -4.38 -8.02
C ALA A 88 -0.73 -4.45 -6.69
N ALA A 89 -1.18 -5.27 -5.73
CA ALA A 89 -0.53 -5.45 -4.44
C ALA A 89 0.89 -6.03 -4.57
N ALA A 90 1.08 -6.99 -5.49
CA ALA A 90 2.40 -7.56 -5.79
C ALA A 90 3.33 -6.49 -6.40
N ARG A 91 2.84 -5.74 -7.39
CA ARG A 91 3.60 -4.67 -8.06
C ARG A 91 3.99 -3.55 -7.10
N TRP A 92 3.07 -3.17 -6.23
CA TRP A 92 3.29 -2.17 -5.19
C TRP A 92 4.35 -2.64 -4.21
N THR A 93 4.26 -3.89 -3.72
CA THR A 93 5.25 -4.47 -2.80
C THR A 93 6.64 -4.53 -3.41
N GLU A 94 6.76 -4.98 -4.66
CA GLU A 94 8.03 -5.03 -5.38
C GLU A 94 8.68 -3.65 -5.49
N ARG A 95 7.90 -2.63 -5.86
CA ARG A 95 8.38 -1.24 -5.98
C ARG A 95 8.73 -0.63 -4.64
N LEU A 96 7.93 -0.89 -3.60
CA LEU A 96 8.19 -0.39 -2.26
C LEU A 96 9.48 -0.98 -1.68
N GLY A 97 9.86 -2.21 -2.06
CA GLY A 97 11.16 -2.80 -1.73
C GLY A 97 12.37 -2.06 -2.32
N GLN A 98 12.15 -1.16 -3.29
CA GLN A 98 13.16 -0.27 -3.87
C GLN A 98 13.06 1.17 -3.35
N ALA A 99 12.17 1.42 -2.37
CA ALA A 99 11.99 2.74 -1.81
C ALA A 99 13.24 3.17 -1.03
N GLN A 100 13.52 4.47 -1.10
CA GLN A 100 14.57 5.09 -0.32
C GLN A 100 13.92 6.04 0.69
N PRO A 101 14.48 6.19 1.90
CA PRO A 101 14.04 7.24 2.79
C PRO A 101 14.17 8.62 2.12
N PRO A 102 13.45 9.65 2.61
CA PRO A 102 13.67 11.02 2.18
C PRO A 102 15.13 11.35 2.46
N ASP A 103 15.75 12.21 1.65
CA ASP A 103 17.19 12.48 1.72
C ASP A 103 17.65 12.59 3.19
N ALA A 104 18.48 11.63 3.63
CA ALA A 104 19.18 11.79 4.89
C ALA A 104 20.04 13.03 4.67
N ALA A 105 19.91 14.03 5.55
CA ALA A 105 20.78 15.20 5.52
C ALA A 105 22.23 14.72 5.29
N PRO A 106 23.00 15.34 4.37
CA PRO A 106 24.39 14.96 4.21
C PRO A 106 25.06 15.08 5.57
N GLU A 107 25.59 13.97 6.07
CA GLU A 107 26.48 14.01 7.23
C GLU A 107 27.74 14.77 6.81
N GLY A 108 27.80 16.05 7.15
CA GLY A 108 29.03 16.86 7.20
C GLY A 108 29.56 17.36 5.86
#